data_AF-A0A0R0BUF7-F1
#
_entry.id   AF-A0A0R0BUF7-F1
#
_cell.length_a   1.000
_cell.length_b   1.000
_cell.length_c   1.000
_cell.angle_alpha   90.00
_cell.angle_beta   90.00
_cell.angle_gamma   90.00
#
_symmetry.space_group_name_H-M   'P 1'
#
loop_
_entity.id
_entity.type
_entity.pdbx_description
1 polymer ?
#
loop_
_entity_poly.entity_id
_entity_poly.type
_entity_poly.pdbx_seq_one_letter_code
_entity_poly.pdbx_strand_id
1 'polypeptide(L)'
;MSERGPDSNGFVQQVRSVLGEQTQREVPVSQLVDARWEQLCMHRDGSLTLNLIELDQRHVLRVPFGQLTVSDSMSPDSLDGQCLQRDEMVRLRRHGNGMDAPIVFERASVVNPAVTALAQQ
;
A
#
# COMPACT_ATOMS: atom_id res chain seq x y z
N MET A 1 24.53 3.04 -13.22
CA MET A 1 23.55 4.13 -12.99
C MET A 1 22.89 3.83 -11.67
N SER A 2 22.96 4.71 -10.68
CA SER A 2 22.37 4.46 -9.36
C SER A 2 20.86 4.56 -9.47
N GLU A 3 20.20 3.41 -9.52
CA GLU A 3 18.75 3.27 -9.46
C GLU A 3 18.31 3.61 -8.04
N ARG A 4 18.22 4.91 -7.74
CA ARG A 4 17.58 5.37 -6.51
C ARG A 4 16.11 4.97 -6.62
N GLY A 5 15.64 4.17 -5.66
CA GLY A 5 14.20 3.93 -5.47
C GLY A 5 13.39 5.25 -5.44
N PRO A 6 12.07 5.17 -5.64
CA PRO A 6 11.23 6.36 -5.78
C PRO A 6 11.37 7.26 -4.56
N ASP A 7 11.51 8.57 -4.72
CA ASP A 7 11.38 9.48 -3.58
C ASP A 7 9.93 9.51 -3.07
N SER A 8 9.74 9.97 -1.83
CA SER A 8 8.42 9.97 -1.17
C SER A 8 7.32 10.68 -1.99
N ASN A 9 7.65 11.75 -2.71
CA ASN A 9 6.67 12.50 -3.48
C ASN A 9 6.25 11.74 -4.75
N GLY A 10 7.23 11.15 -5.46
CA GLY A 10 6.96 10.27 -6.60
C GLY A 10 6.06 9.10 -6.21
N PHE A 11 6.32 8.46 -5.07
CA PHE A 11 5.49 7.36 -4.57
C PHE A 11 4.05 7.81 -4.28
N VAL A 12 3.86 8.95 -3.62
CA VAL A 12 2.52 9.50 -3.33
C VAL A 12 1.74 9.76 -4.61
N GLN A 13 2.38 10.35 -5.63
CA GLN A 13 1.73 10.62 -6.91
C GLN A 13 1.34 9.32 -7.63
N GLN A 14 2.19 8.29 -7.58
CA GLN A 14 1.86 6.97 -8.12
C GLN A 14 0.63 6.38 -7.43
N VAL A 15 0.58 6.40 -6.09
CA VAL A 15 -0.58 5.88 -5.32
C VAL A 15 -1.86 6.66 -5.67
N ARG A 16 -1.78 7.99 -5.78
CA ARG A 16 -2.91 8.82 -6.20
C ARG A 16 -3.37 8.51 -7.62
N SER A 17 -2.44 8.30 -8.55
CA SER A 17 -2.74 7.93 -9.93
C SER A 17 -3.44 6.56 -10.00
N VAL A 18 -2.95 5.58 -9.24
CA VAL A 18 -3.54 4.23 -9.16
C VAL A 18 -4.96 4.27 -8.58
N LEU A 19 -5.19 5.05 -7.53
CA LEU A 19 -6.54 5.24 -6.98
C LEU A 19 -7.45 6.00 -7.96
N GLY A 20 -6.92 7.03 -8.61
CA GLY A 20 -7.65 7.89 -9.55
C GLY A 20 -8.78 8.66 -8.87
N GLU A 21 -9.92 8.73 -9.54
CA GLU A 21 -11.13 9.40 -9.03
C GLU A 21 -11.91 8.53 -8.02
N GLN A 22 -11.58 7.24 -7.90
CA GLN A 22 -12.29 6.31 -7.03
C GLN A 22 -12.07 6.65 -5.55
N THR A 23 -13.08 6.36 -4.74
CA THR A 23 -12.98 6.50 -3.27
C THR A 23 -12.22 5.36 -2.63
N GLN A 24 -12.22 4.18 -3.27
CA GLN A 24 -11.42 3.02 -2.88
C GLN A 24 -11.09 2.16 -4.10
N ARG A 25 -9.98 1.41 -4.01
CA ARG A 25 -9.56 0.46 -5.04
C ARG A 25 -8.65 -0.60 -4.44
N GLU A 26 -8.87 -1.86 -4.80
CA GLU A 26 -7.93 -2.95 -4.50
C GLU A 26 -7.00 -3.16 -5.71
N VAL A 27 -5.70 -3.24 -5.45
CA VAL A 27 -4.65 -3.40 -6.47
C VAL A 27 -3.53 -4.28 -5.94
N PRO A 28 -2.81 -5.00 -6.82
CA PRO A 28 -1.59 -5.68 -6.41
C PRO A 28 -0.51 -4.63 -6.06
N VAL A 29 0.33 -4.93 -5.07
CA VAL A 29 1.39 -4.02 -4.61
C VAL A 29 2.35 -3.64 -5.74
N SER A 30 2.56 -4.53 -6.71
CA SER A 30 3.34 -4.28 -7.93
C SER A 30 2.83 -3.13 -8.82
N GLN A 31 1.62 -2.60 -8.60
CA GLN A 31 1.15 -1.38 -9.27
C GLN A 31 1.55 -0.10 -8.53
N LEU A 32 1.92 -0.18 -7.26
CA LEU A 32 2.30 0.97 -6.43
C LEU A 32 3.80 1.25 -6.49
N VAL A 33 4.58 0.19 -6.66
CA VAL A 33 6.04 0.22 -6.70
C VAL A 33 6.50 -0.62 -7.88
N ASP A 34 7.59 -0.21 -8.52
CA ASP A 34 8.21 -0.89 -9.66
C ASP A 34 8.46 -2.40 -9.44
N ALA A 35 8.67 -3.12 -10.55
CA ALA A 35 8.82 -4.54 -10.54
C ALA A 35 10.07 -5.12 -9.84
N ARG A 36 10.96 -4.26 -9.35
CA ARG A 36 12.23 -4.66 -8.74
C ARG A 36 12.22 -4.96 -7.24
N TRP A 37 11.17 -4.56 -6.52
CA TRP A 37 11.10 -4.70 -5.06
C TRP A 37 10.40 -5.98 -4.65
N GLU A 38 10.90 -6.71 -3.66
CA GLU A 38 10.31 -7.95 -3.15
C GLU A 38 9.18 -7.68 -2.14
N GLN A 39 9.38 -6.73 -1.23
CA GLN A 39 8.42 -6.48 -0.14
C GLN A 39 8.21 -4.98 0.09
N LEU A 40 6.98 -4.63 0.49
CA LEU A 40 6.59 -3.32 0.97
C LEU A 40 6.10 -3.44 2.42
N CYS A 41 6.92 -3.00 3.38
CA CYS A 41 6.54 -3.00 4.79
C CYS A 41 6.07 -1.62 5.25
N MET A 42 4.99 -1.57 6.03
CA MET A 42 4.36 -0.33 6.46
C MET A 42 4.45 -0.20 7.97
N HIS A 43 4.86 0.97 8.45
CA HIS A 43 4.92 1.26 9.89
C HIS A 43 4.36 2.65 10.18
N ARG A 44 3.58 2.74 11.24
CA ARG A 44 3.02 3.97 11.75
C ARG A 44 3.91 4.50 12.89
N ASP A 45 4.77 5.46 12.59
CA ASP A 45 5.79 5.98 13.53
C ASP A 45 5.79 7.52 13.64
N GLY A 46 4.60 8.12 13.80
CA GLY A 46 4.43 9.59 13.66
C GLY A 46 4.44 10.06 12.19
N SER A 47 4.83 9.17 11.28
CA SER A 47 4.64 9.23 9.84
C SER A 47 4.29 7.84 9.30
N LEU A 48 3.96 7.71 8.02
CA LEU A 48 3.93 6.41 7.36
C LEU A 48 5.34 6.13 6.83
N THR A 49 6.02 5.19 7.48
CA THR A 49 7.30 4.67 7.01
C THR A 49 7.06 3.45 6.14
N LEU A 50 7.53 3.50 4.90
CA LEU A 50 7.48 2.42 3.93
C LEU A 50 8.89 1.88 3.71
N ASN A 51 9.07 0.58 3.92
CA ASN A 51 10.32 -0.11 3.63
C ASN A 51 10.14 -0.94 2.37
N LEU A 52 10.86 -0.54 1.33
CA LEU A 52 10.97 -1.27 0.09
C LEU A 52 12.22 -2.15 0.18
N ILE A 53 12.07 -3.46 0.07
CA ILE A 53 13.17 -4.43 0.16
C ILE A 53 13.45 -4.99 -1.25
N GLU A 54 14.66 -4.80 -1.79
CA GLU A 54 15.14 -5.34 -3.07
C GLU A 54 16.46 -6.08 -2.82
N LEU A 55 16.53 -7.40 -3.01
CA LEU A 55 17.78 -8.18 -2.89
C LEU A 55 18.55 -7.88 -1.59
N ASP A 56 17.85 -7.87 -0.45
CA ASP A 56 18.34 -7.47 0.88
C ASP A 56 18.72 -5.99 1.07
N GLN A 57 18.55 -5.13 0.07
CA GLN A 57 18.68 -3.68 0.20
C GLN A 57 17.36 -3.07 0.66
N ARG A 58 17.43 -2.29 1.75
CA ARG A 58 16.28 -1.59 2.31
C ARG A 58 16.28 -0.13 1.92
N HIS A 59 15.20 0.30 1.28
CA HIS A 59 14.95 1.69 0.95
C HIS A 59 13.78 2.20 1.79
N VAL A 60 14.01 3.28 2.52
CA VAL A 60 13.05 3.83 3.48
C VAL A 60 12.42 5.09 2.90
N LEU A 61 11.10 5.08 2.76
CA LEU A 61 10.31 6.25 2.39
C LEU A 61 9.49 6.68 3.60
N ARG A 62 9.70 7.93 4.04
CA ARG A 62 8.85 8.55 5.04
C ARG A 62 7.85 9.45 4.36
N VAL A 63 6.57 9.21 4.62
CA VAL A 63 5.47 9.98 4.05
C VAL A 63 4.62 10.56 5.18
N PRO A 64 4.27 11.86 5.15
CA PRO A 64 3.39 12.45 6.15
C PRO A 64 1.99 11.81 6.11
N PHE A 65 1.36 11.63 7.29
CA PHE A 65 -0.02 11.11 7.39
C PHE A 65 -1.06 11.96 6.67
N GLY A 66 -0.78 13.23 6.41
CA GLY A 66 -1.62 14.10 5.59
C GLY A 66 -1.68 13.69 4.11
N GLN A 67 -0.81 12.77 3.67
CA GLN A 67 -0.78 12.29 2.28
C GLN A 67 -1.13 10.80 2.21
N LEU A 68 -0.40 9.96 2.96
CA LEU A 68 -0.63 8.51 3.02
C LEU A 68 -0.60 8.04 4.48
N THR A 69 -1.42 7.05 4.82
CA THR A 69 -1.46 6.42 6.15
C THR A 69 -1.87 4.96 6.04
N VAL A 70 -1.77 4.22 7.14
CA VAL A 70 -2.47 2.94 7.32
C VAL A 70 -3.67 3.14 8.25
N SER A 71 -4.59 2.18 8.26
CA SER A 71 -5.65 2.12 9.27
C SER A 71 -5.08 1.99 10.69
N ASP A 72 -5.87 2.41 11.69
CA ASP A 72 -5.49 2.33 13.11
C ASP A 72 -4.98 0.93 13.46
N SER A 73 -3.94 0.82 14.29
CA SER A 73 -3.30 -0.46 14.62
C SER A 73 -4.23 -1.47 15.29
N MET A 74 -5.34 -1.02 15.88
CA MET A 74 -6.39 -1.88 16.44
C MET A 74 -7.41 -2.34 15.39
N SER A 75 -7.38 -1.78 14.18
CA SER A 75 -8.26 -2.18 13.08
C SER A 75 -7.84 -3.55 12.53
N PRO A 76 -8.79 -4.46 12.26
CA PRO A 76 -8.47 -5.75 11.63
C PRO A 76 -7.86 -5.61 10.23
N ASP A 77 -8.12 -4.48 9.56
CA ASP A 77 -7.60 -4.18 8.23
C ASP A 77 -6.25 -3.43 8.28
N SER A 78 -5.67 -3.22 9.46
CA SER A 78 -4.41 -2.50 9.60
C SER A 78 -3.25 -3.27 8.99
N LEU A 79 -2.38 -2.52 8.31
CA LEU A 79 -1.10 -2.99 7.79
C LEU A 79 0.08 -2.45 8.61
N ASP A 80 -0.17 -1.81 9.76
CA ASP A 80 0.89 -1.35 10.63
C ASP A 80 1.74 -2.52 11.15
N GLY A 81 3.05 -2.46 10.93
CA GLY A 81 3.98 -3.52 11.28
C GLY A 81 4.00 -4.70 10.31
N GLN A 82 3.33 -4.60 9.16
CA GLN A 82 3.18 -5.71 8.21
C GLN A 82 3.89 -5.42 6.89
N CYS A 83 4.30 -6.49 6.22
CA CYS A 83 4.90 -6.48 4.90
C CYS A 83 3.98 -7.17 3.90
N LEU A 84 3.81 -6.56 2.73
CA LEU A 84 3.13 -7.17 1.60
C LEU A 84 4.15 -7.53 0.52
N GLN A 85 3.97 -8.70 -0.08
CA GLN A 85 4.66 -9.16 -1.28
C GLN A 85 4.09 -8.45 -2.52
N ARG A 86 4.83 -8.55 -3.62
CA ARG A 86 4.52 -7.90 -4.91
C ARG A 86 3.15 -8.26 -5.50
N ASP A 87 2.76 -9.51 -5.33
CA ASP A 87 1.53 -10.11 -5.86
C ASP A 87 0.36 -10.04 -4.87
N GLU A 88 0.63 -9.68 -3.61
CA GLU A 88 -0.42 -9.44 -2.64
C GLU A 88 -1.23 -8.20 -2.99
N MET A 89 -2.52 -8.27 -2.66
CA MET A 89 -3.47 -7.20 -2.88
C MET A 89 -3.49 -6.25 -1.69
N VAL A 90 -3.60 -4.96 -1.98
CA VAL A 90 -3.79 -3.90 -0.99
C VAL A 90 -5.01 -3.06 -1.37
N ARG A 91 -5.80 -2.68 -0.36
CA ARG A 91 -6.90 -1.74 -0.54
C ARG A 91 -6.39 -0.33 -0.29
N LEU A 92 -6.51 0.52 -1.31
CA LEU A 92 -6.36 1.96 -1.20
C LEU A 92 -7.72 2.58 -0.93
N ARG A 93 -7.82 3.48 0.05
CA ARG A 93 -9.06 4.19 0.36
C ARG A 93 -8.81 5.65 0.68
N ARG A 94 -9.58 6.55 0.08
CA ARG A 94 -9.54 7.98 0.39
C ARG A 94 -10.16 8.23 1.76
N HIS A 95 -9.43 8.92 2.64
CA HIS A 95 -9.93 9.34 3.95
C HIS A 95 -10.74 10.64 3.82
N GLY A 96 -11.98 10.52 3.34
CA GLY A 96 -12.90 11.64 3.15
C GLY A 96 -13.19 11.96 1.68
N ASN A 97 -13.74 13.15 1.41
CA ASN A 97 -14.38 13.46 0.12
C ASN A 97 -13.51 14.30 -0.84
N GLY A 98 -12.29 14.69 -0.46
CA GLY A 98 -11.41 15.55 -1.28
C GLY A 98 -10.37 14.76 -2.07
N MET A 99 -10.06 15.19 -3.30
CA MET A 99 -9.01 14.55 -4.12
C MET A 99 -7.63 14.53 -3.44
N ASP A 100 -7.35 15.56 -2.62
CA ASP A 100 -6.12 15.70 -1.85
C ASP A 100 -6.14 14.97 -0.50
N ALA A 101 -7.29 14.41 -0.11
CA ALA A 101 -7.43 13.72 1.17
C ALA A 101 -6.40 12.58 1.31
N PRO A 102 -5.99 12.25 2.54
CA PRO A 102 -5.05 11.18 2.78
C PRO A 102 -5.55 9.86 2.20
N ILE A 103 -4.64 9.06 1.63
CA ILE A 103 -4.96 7.70 1.19
C ILE A 103 -4.56 6.73 2.30
N VAL A 104 -5.51 5.91 2.72
CA VAL A 104 -5.34 4.85 3.71
C VAL A 104 -5.01 3.55 2.98
N PHE A 105 -3.94 2.90 3.41
CA PHE A 105 -3.57 1.55 3.04
C PHE A 105 -4.21 0.58 4.02
N GLU A 106 -4.91 -0.40 3.48
CA GLU A 106 -5.66 -1.39 4.24
C GLU A 106 -5.43 -2.77 3.63
N ARG A 107 -5.55 -3.79 4.48
CA ARG A 107 -5.58 -5.16 4.01
C ARG A 107 -6.71 -5.31 2.98
N ALA A 108 -6.37 -5.86 1.80
CA ALA A 108 -7.38 -6.18 0.81
C ALA A 108 -8.31 -7.28 1.32
N SER A 109 -9.56 -7.24 0.88
CA SER A 109 -10.52 -8.29 1.16
C SER A 109 -9.99 -9.57 0.51
N VAL A 110 -9.67 -10.60 1.29
CA VAL A 110 -9.18 -11.86 0.74
C VAL A 110 -10.31 -12.48 -0.09
N VAL A 111 -10.31 -12.27 -1.40
CA VAL A 111 -11.04 -13.15 -2.31
C VAL A 111 -10.18 -14.40 -2.40
N ASN A 112 -10.31 -15.29 -1.42
CA ASN A 112 -9.63 -16.57 -1.45
C ASN A 112 -10.26 -17.36 -2.61
N PRO A 113 -9.60 -17.54 -3.77
CA PRO A 113 -10.23 -18.25 -4.89
C PRO A 113 -10.52 -19.72 -4.53
N ALA A 114 -9.93 -20.24 -3.44
CA ALA A 114 -10.19 -21.57 -2.93
C ALA A 114 -11.53 -21.72 -2.17
N VAL A 115 -12.13 -20.63 -1.66
CA VAL A 115 -13.37 -20.72 -0.84
C VAL A 115 -14.63 -20.55 -1.69
N THR A 116 -14.55 -19.95 -2.88
CA THR A 116 -15.71 -19.82 -3.79
C THR A 116 -16.04 -21.11 -4.54
N ALA A 117 -15.15 -22.11 -4.56
CA ALA A 117 -15.38 -23.38 -5.26
C ALA A 117 -16.22 -24.41 -4.46
N LEU A 118 -16.49 -24.18 -3.17
CA LEU A 118 -17.23 -25.12 -2.31
C LEU A 118 -18.68 -24.70 -2.03
N ALA A 119 -19.14 -23.56 -2.54
CA ALA A 119 -20.51 -23.06 -2.33
C ALA A 119 -21.46 -23.34 -3.51
N GLN A 120 -21.05 -24.16 -4.49
CA GLN A 120 -21.86 -24.51 -5.66
C GLN A 120 -22.02 -26.03 -5.87
N GLN A 121 -21.95 -26.84 -4.80
CA GLN A 121 -22.28 -28.26 -4.85
C GLN A 121 -23.47 -28.59 -3.96
#